data_AF-A0A2M8PJW7-F1
#
_entry.id   AF-A0A2M8PJW7-F1
#
_cell.length_a   1.000
_cell.length_b   1.000
_cell.length_c   1.000
_cell.angle_alpha   90.00
_cell.angle_beta   90.00
_cell.angle_gamma   90.00
#
_symmetry.space_group_name_H-M   'P 1'
#
loop_
_entity.id
_entity.type
_entity.pdbx_description
1 polymer ?
#
loop_
_entity_poly.entity_id
_entity_poly.type
_entity_poly.pdbx_seq_one_letter_code
_entity_poly.pdbx_strand_id
1 'polypeptide(L)'
;MIMACNDTWAYIYGFSMGKTQLIKLSPNKTVEGFAGAAYVTLVFSFFFSWMASQFKYMICPRVSVDTFSGECETPYIFIMRDYHIPQWLNQNLSHYVGIYNSHLRIMPFQLHSLV
;
A
#
# COMPACT_ATOMS: atom_id res chain seq x y z
N MET A 1 -4.36 1.38 -12.56
CA MET A 1 -5.28 0.90 -11.50
C MET A 1 -5.33 1.86 -10.31
N ILE A 2 -4.17 2.24 -9.74
CA ILE A 2 -4.11 3.18 -8.60
C ILE A 2 -4.88 4.50 -8.86
N MET A 3 -4.76 5.10 -10.05
CA MET A 3 -5.53 6.31 -10.40
C MET A 3 -7.06 6.09 -10.38
N ALA A 4 -7.54 4.98 -10.95
CA ALA A 4 -8.96 4.65 -10.98
C ALA A 4 -9.52 4.29 -9.59
N CYS A 5 -8.73 3.56 -8.77
CA CYS A 5 -9.08 3.28 -7.38
C CYS A 5 -9.13 4.56 -6.54
N ASN A 6 -8.17 5.47 -6.73
CA ASN A 6 -8.14 6.77 -6.07
C ASN A 6 -9.39 7.61 -6.40
N ASP A 7 -9.76 7.71 -7.69
CA ASP A 7 -10.94 8.45 -8.11
C ASP A 7 -12.24 7.85 -7.55
N THR A 8 -12.35 6.51 -7.53
CA THR A 8 -13.52 5.80 -6.98
C THR A 8 -13.64 6.00 -5.47
N TRP A 9 -12.52 5.89 -4.74
CA TRP A 9 -12.52 6.09 -3.29
C TRP A 9 -12.69 7.55 -2.89
N ALA A 10 -12.16 8.50 -3.66
CA ALA A 10 -12.40 9.93 -3.45
C ALA A 10 -13.88 10.27 -3.60
N TYR A 11 -14.57 9.64 -4.54
CA TYR A 11 -16.02 9.75 -4.67
C TYR A 11 -16.77 9.13 -3.48
N ILE A 12 -16.40 7.92 -3.04
CA ILE A 12 -17.08 7.22 -1.92
C ILE A 12 -16.90 7.97 -0.59
N TYR A 13 -15.68 8.37 -0.25
CA TYR A 13 -15.39 9.14 0.96
C TYR A 13 -15.89 10.59 0.85
N GLY A 14 -15.84 11.17 -0.35
CA GLY A 14 -16.39 12.49 -0.62
C GLY A 14 -17.91 12.55 -0.46
N PHE A 15 -18.62 11.51 -0.88
CA PHE A 15 -20.07 11.41 -0.76
C PHE A 15 -20.52 11.08 0.68
N SER A 16 -19.80 10.21 1.39
CA SER A 16 -20.18 9.77 2.74
C SER A 16 -19.79 10.73 3.87
N MET A 17 -18.65 11.43 3.73
CA MET A 17 -18.08 12.25 4.80
C MET A 17 -17.76 13.69 4.39
N GLY A 18 -18.07 14.09 3.15
CA GLY A 18 -17.71 15.40 2.61
C GLY A 18 -18.52 16.56 3.21
N LYS A 19 -17.99 17.18 4.26
CA LYS A 19 -18.51 18.40 4.88
C LYS A 19 -17.71 19.63 4.47
N THR A 20 -16.41 19.47 4.18
CA THR A 20 -15.51 20.60 3.86
C THR A 20 -15.04 20.56 2.42
N GLN A 21 -15.40 21.57 1.61
CA GLN A 21 -15.03 21.68 0.20
C GLN A 21 -13.55 22.05 0.04
N LEU A 22 -12.83 21.33 -0.84
CA LEU A 22 -11.41 21.54 -1.10
C LEU A 22 -11.16 22.76 -1.99
N ILE A 23 -12.03 23.02 -2.98
CA ILE A 23 -11.92 24.10 -3.98
C ILE A 23 -13.33 24.60 -4.38
N LYS A 24 -13.56 25.92 -4.37
CA LYS A 24 -14.86 26.55 -4.74
C LYS A 24 -15.30 26.34 -6.19
N LEU A 25 -14.41 25.87 -7.06
CA LEU A 25 -14.68 25.60 -8.47
C LEU A 25 -15.36 24.25 -8.71
N SER A 26 -15.33 23.31 -7.75
CA SER A 26 -15.93 21.98 -7.92
C SER A 26 -16.74 21.59 -6.67
N PRO A 27 -18.08 21.59 -6.76
CA PRO A 27 -18.95 21.40 -5.60
C PRO A 27 -18.84 20.00 -4.95
N ASN A 28 -18.23 19.02 -5.62
CA ASN A 28 -18.15 17.62 -5.19
C ASN A 28 -16.75 17.18 -4.69
N LYS A 29 -15.73 18.05 -4.68
CA LYS A 29 -14.39 17.72 -4.19
C LYS A 29 -14.22 18.19 -2.74
N THR A 30 -14.11 17.26 -1.80
CA THR A 30 -13.99 17.54 -0.36
C THR A 30 -12.62 17.17 0.19
N VAL A 31 -12.17 17.87 1.24
CA VAL A 31 -10.91 17.58 1.95
C VAL A 31 -10.95 16.18 2.55
N GLU A 32 -12.07 15.82 3.16
CA GLU A 32 -12.29 14.51 3.78
C GLU A 32 -12.30 13.39 2.73
N GLY A 33 -12.86 13.65 1.54
CA GLY A 33 -12.82 12.73 0.41
C GLY A 33 -11.40 12.49 -0.09
N PHE A 34 -10.58 13.55 -0.19
CA PHE A 34 -9.18 13.44 -0.59
C PHE A 34 -8.33 12.68 0.45
N ALA A 35 -8.49 12.99 1.74
CA ALA A 35 -7.77 12.31 2.82
C ALA A 35 -8.19 10.82 2.94
N GLY A 36 -9.49 10.53 2.82
CA GLY A 36 -10.01 9.16 2.83
C GLY A 36 -9.51 8.35 1.63
N ALA A 37 -9.49 8.94 0.43
CA ALA A 37 -8.96 8.29 -0.76
C ALA A 37 -7.46 7.99 -0.64
N ALA A 38 -6.67 8.93 -0.10
CA ALA A 38 -5.25 8.71 0.16
C ALA A 38 -5.03 7.56 1.15
N TYR A 39 -5.78 7.54 2.26
CA TYR A 39 -5.69 6.45 3.24
C TYR A 39 -6.01 5.09 2.63
N VAL A 40 -7.12 4.97 1.90
CA VAL A 40 -7.51 3.68 1.29
C VAL A 40 -6.55 3.27 0.19
N THR A 41 -6.00 4.22 -0.57
CA THR A 41 -4.99 3.93 -1.59
C THR A 41 -3.71 3.37 -0.97
N LEU A 42 -3.25 3.91 0.17
CA LEU A 42 -2.09 3.38 0.90
C LEU A 42 -2.32 1.95 1.39
N VAL A 43 -3.48 1.71 2.02
CA VAL A 43 -3.86 0.38 2.51
C VAL A 43 -3.96 -0.61 1.35
N PHE A 44 -4.65 -0.24 0.27
CA PHE A 44 -4.80 -1.07 -0.92
C PHE A 44 -3.44 -1.37 -1.56
N SER A 45 -2.54 -0.39 -1.67
CA SER A 45 -1.19 -0.59 -2.22
C SER A 45 -0.42 -1.64 -1.41
N PHE A 46 -0.46 -1.56 -0.08
CA PHE A 46 0.22 -2.51 0.80
C PHE A 46 -0.27 -3.96 0.60
N PHE A 47 -1.58 -4.17 0.56
CA PHE A 47 -2.17 -5.50 0.35
C PHE A 47 -1.97 -6.00 -1.08
N PHE A 48 -2.10 -5.12 -2.07
CA PHE A 48 -1.90 -5.48 -3.46
C PHE A 48 -0.46 -5.91 -3.74
N SER A 49 0.53 -5.24 -3.15
CA SER A 49 1.94 -5.64 -3.24
C SER A 49 2.20 -7.02 -2.64
N TRP A 50 1.54 -7.37 -1.53
CA TRP A 50 1.62 -8.70 -0.94
C TRP A 50 0.99 -9.78 -1.82
N MET A 51 -0.16 -9.47 -2.43
CA MET A 51 -0.81 -10.38 -3.38
C MET A 51 0.05 -10.55 -4.64
N ALA A 52 0.62 -9.46 -5.15
CA ALA A 52 1.45 -9.48 -6.35
C ALA A 52 2.73 -10.30 -6.13
N SER A 53 3.32 -10.25 -4.93
CA SER A 53 4.49 -11.05 -4.57
C SER A 53 4.21 -12.56 -4.41
N GLN A 54 2.97 -13.02 -4.58
CA GLN A 54 2.67 -14.46 -4.65
C GLN A 54 2.89 -15.03 -6.06
N PHE A 55 2.84 -14.18 -7.08
CA PHE A 55 3.00 -14.59 -8.46
C PHE A 55 4.46 -14.46 -8.86
N LYS A 56 5.18 -15.59 -8.98
CA LYS A 56 6.56 -15.64 -9.49
C LYS A 56 6.70 -14.90 -10.84
N TYR A 57 5.64 -14.92 -11.64
CA TYR A 57 5.55 -14.15 -12.88
C TYR A 57 5.84 -12.64 -12.70
N MET A 58 5.35 -12.02 -11.62
CA MET A 58 5.49 -10.58 -11.40
C MET A 58 6.78 -10.20 -10.67
N ILE A 59 7.48 -11.19 -10.10
CA ILE A 59 8.68 -11.01 -9.29
C ILE A 59 9.94 -11.27 -10.12
N CYS A 60 9.85 -12.18 -11.09
CA CYS A 60 11.00 -12.59 -11.89
C CYS A 60 11.41 -11.48 -12.87
N PRO A 61 12.71 -11.13 -12.92
CA PRO A 61 13.21 -10.17 -13.89
C PRO A 61 13.07 -10.74 -15.30
N ARG A 62 12.47 -9.97 -16.22
CA ARG A 62 12.41 -10.33 -17.63
C ARG A 62 13.77 -10.13 -18.27
N VAL A 63 14.40 -11.23 -18.69
CA VAL A 63 15.72 -11.21 -19.33
C VAL A 63 15.62 -10.96 -20.84
N SER A 64 14.48 -11.30 -21.45
CA SER A 64 14.19 -11.04 -22.87
C SER A 64 12.67 -10.90 -23.10
N VAL A 65 12.28 -10.32 -24.24
CA VAL A 65 10.86 -10.13 -24.63
C VAL A 65 10.17 -11.47 -24.89
N ASP A 66 10.93 -12.50 -25.29
CA ASP A 66 10.41 -13.78 -25.75
C ASP A 66 10.58 -14.95 -24.77
N THR A 67 11.39 -14.81 -23.72
CA THR A 67 11.69 -15.92 -22.79
C THR A 67 11.09 -15.64 -21.42
N PHE A 68 9.91 -16.21 -21.18
CA PHE A 68 9.27 -16.21 -19.88
C PHE A 68 9.51 -17.55 -19.18
N SER A 69 10.70 -17.75 -18.61
CA SER A 69 10.93 -18.87 -17.70
C SER A 69 10.39 -18.48 -16.33
N GLY A 70 9.22 -19.01 -15.95
CA GLY A 70 8.61 -18.82 -14.61
C GLY A 70 9.43 -19.40 -13.44
N GLU A 71 10.67 -19.79 -13.70
CA GLU A 71 11.65 -20.29 -12.77
C GLU A 71 12.78 -19.27 -12.68
N CYS A 72 12.71 -18.40 -11.68
CA CYS A 72 13.82 -17.52 -11.30
C CYS A 72 14.07 -17.60 -9.80
N GLU A 73 15.26 -17.18 -9.39
CA GLU A 73 15.56 -16.94 -7.98
C GLU A 73 14.87 -15.66 -7.50
N THR A 74 14.18 -15.74 -6.37
CA THR A 74 13.42 -14.61 -5.82
C THR A 74 14.38 -13.48 -5.43
N PRO A 75 14.21 -12.25 -5.94
CA PRO A 75 15.05 -11.12 -5.58
C PRO A 75 14.92 -10.78 -4.09
N TYR A 76 15.99 -10.28 -3.49
CA TYR A 76 16.07 -9.99 -2.06
C TYR A 76 14.99 -9.01 -1.55
N ILE A 77 14.43 -8.16 -2.42
CA ILE A 77 13.35 -7.21 -2.08
C ILE A 77 12.01 -7.88 -1.78
N PHE A 78 11.80 -9.12 -2.25
CA PHE A 78 10.58 -9.91 -2.00
C PHE A 78 10.77 -10.94 -0.87
N ILE A 79 11.93 -10.96 -0.24
CA ILE A 79 12.22 -11.84 0.90
C ILE A 79 11.84 -11.11 2.18
N MET A 80 11.15 -11.80 3.09
CA MET A 80 10.82 -11.23 4.41
C MET A 80 12.09 -10.88 5.18
N ARG A 81 12.14 -9.67 5.73
CA ARG A 81 13.22 -9.19 6.59
C ARG A 81 12.66 -8.71 7.92
N ASP A 82 13.45 -8.90 8.97
CA ASP A 82 13.11 -8.41 10.30
C ASP A 82 13.67 -6.99 10.45
N TYR A 83 12.78 -6.01 10.60
CA TYR A 83 13.14 -4.61 10.82
C TYR A 83 12.96 -4.24 12.30
N HIS A 84 13.93 -3.52 12.85
CA HIS A 84 13.82 -2.97 14.20
C HIS A 84 12.96 -1.71 14.15
N ILE A 85 11.77 -1.78 14.72
CA ILE A 85 10.85 -0.65 14.77
C ILE A 85 11.20 0.27 15.95
N PRO A 86 11.11 1.60 15.77
CA PRO A 86 11.40 2.54 16.83
C PRO A 86 10.35 2.43 17.95
N GLN A 87 10.78 2.72 19.18
CA GLN A 87 10.03 2.44 20.40
C GLN A 87 8.67 3.16 20.45
N TRP A 88 8.58 4.36 19.87
CA TRP A 88 7.33 5.12 19.75
C TRP A 88 6.29 4.42 18.87
N LEU A 89 6.71 3.66 17.85
CA LEU A 89 5.81 2.95 16.95
C LEU A 89 5.31 1.63 17.56
N ASN A 90 6.17 0.95 18.32
CA ASN A 90 5.80 -0.29 19.03
C ASN A 90 4.67 -0.04 20.05
N GLN A 91 4.74 1.06 20.80
CA GLN A 91 3.70 1.44 21.78
C GLN A 91 2.33 1.68 21.14
N ASN A 92 2.29 2.30 19.95
CA ASN A 92 1.04 2.55 19.24
C ASN A 92 0.50 1.25 18.61
N LEU A 93 1.36 0.44 18.00
CA LEU A 93 0.99 -0.85 17.39
C LEU A 93 0.52 -1.87 18.44
N SER A 94 1.14 -1.90 19.62
CA SER A 94 0.71 -2.80 20.70
C SER A 94 -0.69 -2.45 21.20
N HIS A 95 -1.04 -1.17 21.24
CA HIS A 95 -2.33 -0.70 21.74
C HIS A 95 -3.46 -0.87 20.70
N TYR A 96 -3.19 -0.61 19.42
CA TYR A 96 -4.21 -0.67 18.35
C TYR A 96 -4.30 -2.01 17.62
N VAL A 97 -3.19 -2.75 17.51
CA VAL A 97 -3.09 -3.96 16.66
C VAL A 97 -2.73 -5.21 17.48
N GLY A 98 -2.33 -5.06 18.76
CA GLY A 98 -2.02 -6.19 19.64
C GLY A 98 -0.72 -6.93 19.26
N ILE A 99 0.21 -6.24 18.60
CA ILE A 99 1.51 -6.80 18.18
C ILE A 99 2.58 -6.33 19.17
N TYR A 100 3.28 -7.28 19.81
CA TYR A 100 4.24 -7.02 20.91
C TYR A 100 5.72 -7.16 20.50
N ASN A 101 5.99 -7.42 19.21
CA ASN A 101 7.33 -7.76 18.74
C ASN A 101 8.11 -6.50 18.35
N SER A 102 9.33 -6.34 18.87
CA SER A 102 10.30 -5.32 18.43
C SER A 102 10.84 -5.56 17.01
N HIS A 103 10.57 -6.75 16.47
CA HIS A 103 10.95 -7.18 15.12
C HIS A 103 9.70 -7.25 14.25
N LEU A 104 9.59 -6.32 13.30
CA LEU A 104 8.53 -6.33 12.31
C LEU A 104 9.02 -7.12 11.10
N ARG A 105 8.37 -8.26 10.82
CA ARG A 105 8.66 -9.08 9.64
C ARG A 105 7.84 -8.60 8.47
N ILE A 106 8.48 -7.88 7.56
CA ILE A 106 7.85 -7.32 6.36
C ILE A 106 8.78 -7.48 5.16
N MET A 107 8.20 -7.52 3.97
CA MET A 107 8.99 -7.51 2.74
C MET A 107 9.37 -6.06 2.41
N PRO A 108 10.65 -5.79 2.07
CA PRO A 108 11.10 -4.47 1.64
C PRO A 108 10.23 -3.88 0.51
N PHE A 109 9.77 -4.73 -0.41
CA PHE A 109 8.88 -4.36 -1.50
C PHE A 109 7.57 -3.69 -1.04
N GLN A 110 7.01 -4.11 0.11
CA GLN A 110 5.77 -3.53 0.63
C GLN A 110 5.96 -2.09 1.14
N LEU A 111 7.15 -1.76 1.64
CA LEU A 111 7.48 -0.38 2.02
C LEU A 111 7.70 0.48 0.78
N HIS A 112 8.38 -0.07 -0.23
CA HIS A 112 8.60 0.65 -1.48
C HIS A 112 7.29 0.96 -2.22
N SER A 113 6.26 0.14 -2.07
CA SER A 113 4.95 0.41 -2.69
C SER A 113 4.11 1.47 -1.97
N LEU A 114 4.53 1.93 -0.79
CA LEU A 114 3.85 3.00 -0.04
C LEU A 114 4.39 4.40 -0.37
N VAL A 115 5.48 4.49 -1.13
CA VAL A 115 6.13 5.73 -1.57
C VAL A 115 5.84 5.95 -3.05
#